data_AF-A0A0B3AAR8-F1
#
_entry.id   AF-A0A0B3AAR8-F1
#
_cell.length_a   1.000
_cell.length_b   1.000
_cell.length_c   1.000
_cell.angle_alpha   90.00
_cell.angle_beta   90.00
_cell.angle_gamma   90.00
#
_symmetry.space_group_name_H-M   'P 1'
#
loop_
_entity.id
_entity.type
_entity.pdbx_description
1 polymer ?
#
loop_
_entity_poly.entity_id
_entity_poly.type
_entity_poly.pdbx_seq_one_letter_code
_entity_poly.pdbx_strand_id
1 'polypeptide(L)'
;MTAEISKATFGMTPKEYKSFKGLEQENLRDHMNDLELIFSMLGERVSTEITRTEDAQGYARVENAARRGGRVAGNARKETEKELGRPVISKENYLSGPKRNKKVGYKRER
;
A
#
# COMPACT_ATOMS: atom_id res chain seq x y z
N MET A 1 -7.92 10.39 7.63
CA MET A 1 -8.27 8.98 7.31
C MET A 1 -7.14 8.22 6.64
N THR A 2 -6.52 8.77 5.60
CA THR A 2 -5.46 8.07 4.82
C THR A 2 -4.29 7.59 5.67
N ALA A 3 -4.00 8.26 6.79
CA ALA A 3 -2.99 7.83 7.74
C ALA A 3 -3.27 6.47 8.38
N GLU A 4 -4.52 6.25 8.81
CA GLU A 4 -4.97 5.00 9.42
C GLU A 4 -4.96 3.85 8.42
N ILE A 5 -5.40 4.12 7.18
CA ILE A 5 -5.39 3.13 6.09
C ILE A 5 -3.96 2.71 5.81
N SER A 6 -3.05 3.67 5.59
CA SER A 6 -1.64 3.40 5.35
C SER A 6 -0.99 2.62 6.49
N LYS A 7 -1.26 3.00 7.74
CA LYS A 7 -0.69 2.32 8.91
C LYS A 7 -1.21 0.90 9.05
N ALA A 8 -2.49 0.66 8.82
CA ALA A 8 -3.05 -0.68 8.87
C ALA A 8 -2.62 -1.57 7.69
N THR A 9 -2.41 -0.99 6.49
CA THR A 9 -1.96 -1.73 5.30
C THR A 9 -0.47 -2.03 5.35
N PHE A 10 0.37 -1.02 5.59
CA PHE A 10 1.82 -1.09 5.43
C PHE A 10 2.60 -1.06 6.76
N GLY A 11 1.92 -0.85 7.89
CA GLY A 11 2.58 -0.68 9.18
C GLY A 11 3.16 0.73 9.40
N MET A 12 3.02 1.64 8.42
CA MET A 12 3.59 2.99 8.44
C MET A 12 2.52 4.03 8.09
N THR A 13 2.54 5.15 8.79
CA THR A 13 1.84 6.37 8.36
C THR A 13 2.43 6.90 7.05
N PRO A 14 1.71 7.72 6.27
CA PRO A 14 2.23 8.29 5.03
C PRO A 14 3.52 9.09 5.25
N LYS A 15 3.68 9.74 6.40
CA LYS A 15 4.90 10.48 6.76
C LYS A 15 6.08 9.51 6.97
N GLU A 16 5.88 8.47 7.79
CA GLU A 16 6.91 7.44 8.01
C GLU A 16 7.27 6.74 6.69
N TYR A 17 6.28 6.49 5.83
CA TYR A 17 6.49 5.83 4.54
C TYR A 17 7.26 6.71 3.54
N LYS A 18 6.96 8.02 3.50
CA LYS A 18 7.77 8.99 2.74
C LYS A 18 9.23 8.97 3.21
N SER A 19 9.46 9.08 4.52
CA SER A 19 10.81 9.02 5.09
C SER A 19 11.50 7.69 4.80
N PHE A 20 10.77 6.57 4.85
CA PHE A 20 11.30 5.25 4.52
C PHE A 20 11.76 5.14 3.05
N LYS A 21 11.06 5.82 2.13
CA LYS A 21 11.44 5.93 0.70
C LYS A 21 12.41 7.09 0.41
N GLY A 22 12.84 7.84 1.41
CA GLY A 22 13.74 8.99 1.24
C GLY A 22 13.12 10.18 0.51
N LEU A 23 11.80 10.36 0.64
CA LEU A 23 11.07 11.48 0.05
C LEU A 23 10.92 12.61 1.07
N GLU A 24 11.08 13.85 0.63
CA GLU A 24 10.90 15.04 1.46
C GLU A 24 9.58 15.74 1.14
N GLN A 25 9.41 16.19 -0.11
CA GLN A 25 8.24 16.93 -0.57
C GLN A 25 7.39 16.17 -1.58
N GLU A 26 7.93 15.09 -2.14
CA GLU A 26 7.31 14.37 -3.23
C GLU A 26 6.06 13.60 -2.79
N ASN A 27 5.18 13.34 -3.76
CA ASN A 27 3.97 12.57 -3.52
C ASN A 27 4.31 11.09 -3.41
N LEU A 28 4.00 10.49 -2.25
CA LEU A 28 4.29 9.10 -1.97
C LEU A 28 3.77 8.14 -3.06
N ARG A 29 2.58 8.41 -3.61
CA ARG A 29 1.95 7.55 -4.63
C ARG A 29 2.77 7.45 -5.91
N ASP A 30 3.45 8.53 -6.31
CA ASP A 30 4.25 8.56 -7.54
C ASP A 30 5.53 7.73 -7.41
N HIS A 31 5.92 7.43 -6.17
CA HIS A 31 7.12 6.67 -5.83
C HIS A 31 6.80 5.27 -5.26
N MET A 32 5.53 4.85 -5.33
CA MET A 32 5.09 3.50 -5.01
C MET A 32 5.21 2.59 -6.24
N ASN A 33 5.60 1.34 -6.02
CA ASN A 33 5.50 0.29 -7.04
C ASN A 33 4.05 -0.18 -7.22
N ASP A 34 3.80 -0.97 -8.27
CA ASP A 34 2.45 -1.43 -8.63
C ASP A 34 1.71 -2.13 -7.47
N LEU A 35 2.41 -2.98 -6.71
CA LEU A 35 1.80 -3.69 -5.58
C LEU A 35 1.51 -2.73 -4.41
N GLU A 36 2.42 -1.80 -4.12
CA GLU A 36 2.19 -0.74 -3.12
C GLU A 36 0.96 0.11 -3.49
N LEU A 37 0.78 0.45 -4.77
CA LEU A 37 -0.42 1.16 -5.25
C LEU A 37 -1.69 0.31 -5.14
N ILE A 38 -1.64 -0.96 -5.56
CA ILE A 38 -2.80 -1.88 -5.52
C ILE A 38 -3.30 -2.04 -4.08
N PHE A 39 -2.43 -2.29 -3.10
CA PHE A 39 -2.86 -2.44 -1.71
C PHE A 39 -3.33 -1.11 -1.09
N SER A 40 -2.77 0.02 -1.52
CA SER A 40 -3.28 1.34 -1.12
C SER A 40 -4.72 1.54 -1.61
N MET A 41 -4.98 1.27 -2.88
CA MET A 41 -6.31 1.38 -3.49
C MET A 41 -7.31 0.40 -2.86
N LEU A 42 -6.89 -0.85 -2.60
CA LEU A 42 -7.73 -1.83 -1.91
C LEU A 42 -8.15 -1.31 -0.53
N GLY A 43 -7.20 -0.79 0.25
CA GLY A 43 -7.48 -0.25 1.58
C GLY A 43 -8.46 0.93 1.55
N GLU A 44 -8.27 1.85 0.60
CA GLU A 44 -9.16 2.99 0.38
C GLU A 44 -10.57 2.56 -0.05
N ARG A 45 -10.66 1.64 -1.02
CA ARG A 45 -11.93 1.16 -1.55
C ARG A 45 -12.73 0.43 -0.48
N VAL A 46 -12.10 -0.47 0.28
CA VAL A 46 -12.76 -1.22 1.35
C VAL A 46 -13.18 -0.28 2.49
N SER A 47 -12.32 0.67 2.88
CA SER A 47 -12.68 1.65 3.92
C SER A 47 -13.92 2.46 3.51
N THR A 48 -13.98 2.87 2.24
CA THR A 48 -15.12 3.60 1.67
C THR A 48 -16.39 2.76 1.68
N GLU A 49 -16.32 1.49 1.28
CA GLU A 49 -17.49 0.60 1.32
C GLU A 49 -17.96 0.37 2.75
N ILE A 50 -17.07 0.10 3.71
CA ILE A 50 -17.46 -0.05 5.13
C ILE A 50 -18.14 1.21 5.65
N THR A 51 -17.57 2.39 5.33
CA THR A 51 -18.12 3.68 5.75
C THR A 51 -19.53 3.89 5.21
N ARG A 52 -19.78 3.52 3.95
CA ARG A 52 -21.09 3.61 3.29
C ARG A 52 -22.08 2.59 3.83
N THR A 53 -21.67 1.34 3.98
CA THR A 53 -22.54 0.26 4.46
C THR A 53 -23.00 0.49 5.89
N GLU A 54 -22.16 1.05 6.75
CA GLU A 54 -22.47 1.29 8.16
C GLU A 54 -23.06 2.68 8.42
N ASP A 55 -23.25 3.49 7.36
CA ASP A 55 -23.55 4.92 7.46
C ASP A 55 -22.72 5.60 8.58
N ALA A 56 -21.41 5.38 8.51
CA ALA A 56 -20.50 5.75 9.57
C ALA A 56 -20.35 7.27 9.63
N GLN A 57 -21.10 7.89 10.54
CA GLN A 57 -21.06 9.33 10.79
C GLN A 57 -20.10 9.68 11.94
N GLY A 58 -19.41 10.81 11.79
CA GLY A 58 -18.48 11.34 12.80
C GLY A 58 -17.11 10.67 12.81
N TYR A 59 -16.13 11.37 13.38
CA TYR A 59 -14.71 11.03 13.27
C TYR A 59 -14.38 9.60 13.73
N ALA A 60 -14.84 9.19 14.92
CA ALA A 60 -14.49 7.89 15.50
C ALA A 60 -14.99 6.69 14.67
N ARG A 61 -16.21 6.78 14.11
CA ARG A 61 -16.76 5.70 13.27
C ARG A 61 -16.03 5.60 11.95
N VAL A 62 -15.78 6.76 11.33
CA VAL A 62 -15.02 6.87 10.09
C VAL A 62 -13.58 6.39 10.26
N GLU A 63 -12.95 6.69 11.40
CA GLU A 63 -11.62 6.19 11.75
C GLU A 63 -11.62 4.67 11.90
N ASN A 64 -12.63 4.10 12.56
CA ASN A 64 -12.76 2.65 12.69
C ASN A 64 -12.90 1.96 11.32
N ALA A 65 -13.74 2.51 10.43
CA ALA A 65 -13.90 2.03 9.06
C ALA A 65 -12.57 2.06 8.28
N ALA A 66 -11.81 3.16 8.41
CA ALA A 66 -10.48 3.31 7.80
C ALA A 66 -9.48 2.25 8.31
N ARG A 67 -9.44 2.00 9.62
CA ARG A 67 -8.58 0.96 10.21
C ARG A 67 -8.96 -0.43 9.73
N ARG A 68 -10.25 -0.73 9.60
CA ARG A 68 -10.75 -2.02 9.11
C ARG A 68 -10.43 -2.23 7.63
N GLY A 69 -10.66 -1.23 6.78
CA GLY A 69 -10.32 -1.33 5.36
C GLY A 69 -8.82 -1.46 5.12
N GLY A 70 -8.00 -0.69 5.84
CA GLY A 70 -6.55 -0.86 5.82
C GLY A 70 -6.10 -2.24 6.33
N ARG A 71 -6.77 -2.82 7.34
CA ARG A 71 -6.46 -4.19 7.83
C ARG A 71 -6.73 -5.24 6.76
N VAL A 72 -7.83 -5.14 6.02
CA VAL A 72 -8.13 -6.04 4.89
C VAL A 72 -7.01 -5.99 3.85
N ALA A 73 -6.61 -4.79 3.45
CA ALA A 73 -5.51 -4.62 2.51
C ALA A 73 -4.16 -5.11 3.07
N GLY A 74 -3.89 -4.87 4.36
CA GLY A 74 -2.69 -5.36 5.03
C GLY A 74 -2.62 -6.88 5.11
N ASN A 75 -3.76 -7.55 5.31
CA ASN A 75 -3.83 -9.01 5.26
C ASN A 75 -3.57 -9.54 3.84
N ALA A 76 -4.21 -8.95 2.83
CA ALA A 76 -3.98 -9.31 1.43
C ALA A 76 -2.52 -9.11 1.01
N ARG A 77 -1.90 -7.99 1.44
CA ARG A 77 -0.47 -7.72 1.25
C ARG A 77 0.38 -8.83 1.84
N LYS A 78 0.18 -9.16 3.12
CA LYS A 78 0.97 -10.20 3.80
C LYS A 78 0.82 -11.56 3.12
N GLU A 79 -0.38 -11.91 2.67
CA GLU A 79 -0.59 -13.16 1.94
C GLU A 79 0.15 -13.17 0.61
N THR A 80 0.10 -12.06 -0.12
CA THR A 80 0.86 -11.88 -1.36
C THR A 80 2.37 -11.96 -1.11
N GLU A 81 2.88 -11.40 -0.01
CA GLU A 81 4.31 -11.47 0.35
C GLU A 81 4.77 -12.91 0.61
N LYS A 82 3.92 -13.75 1.21
CA LYS A 82 4.20 -15.18 1.41
C LYS A 82 4.31 -15.91 0.07
N GLU A 83 3.34 -15.72 -0.82
CA GLU A 83 3.32 -16.35 -2.15
C GLU A 83 4.49 -15.91 -3.03
N LEU A 84 4.90 -14.64 -2.93
CA LEU A 84 6.02 -14.09 -3.71
C LEU A 84 7.40 -14.37 -3.09
N GLY A 85 7.47 -14.77 -1.83
CA GLY A 85 8.73 -14.96 -1.10
C GLY A 85 9.55 -13.66 -0.91
N ARG A 86 8.91 -12.49 -1.04
CA ARG A 86 9.56 -11.17 -0.91
C ARG A 86 8.59 -10.12 -0.39
N PRO A 87 9.09 -9.06 0.30
CA PRO A 87 8.24 -7.95 0.73
C PRO A 87 7.70 -7.16 -0.47
N VAL A 88 6.50 -6.62 -0.30
CA VAL A 88 5.85 -5.68 -1.23
C VAL A 88 6.40 -4.28 -1.01
N ILE A 89 6.63 -3.92 0.27
CA ILE A 89 7.17 -2.62 0.67
C ILE A 89 8.66 -2.58 0.35
N SER A 90 9.09 -1.56 -0.40
CA SER A 90 10.51 -1.39 -0.76
C SER A 90 10.99 0.05 -0.57
N LYS A 91 12.24 0.19 -0.12
CA LYS A 91 12.95 1.50 -0.12
C LYS A 91 13.24 2.00 -1.54
N GLU A 92 13.12 1.15 -2.55
CA GLU A 92 13.30 1.56 -3.93
C GLU A 92 12.28 2.64 -4.28
N ASN A 93 12.82 3.76 -4.77
CA ASN A 93 12.05 4.85 -5.31
C ASN A 93 11.86 4.59 -6.81
N TYR A 94 10.60 4.41 -7.22
CA TYR A 94 10.24 3.99 -8.57
C TYR A 94 10.63 5.02 -9.65
N LEU A 95 10.85 6.29 -9.28
CA LEU A 95 11.17 7.38 -10.21
C LEU A 95 12.66 7.80 -10.23
N SER A 96 13.48 7.42 -9.24
CA SER A 96 14.88 7.90 -9.14
C SER A 96 15.95 6.84 -9.40
N GLY A 97 15.57 5.61 -9.78
CA GLY A 97 16.53 4.60 -10.25
C GLY A 97 16.70 4.64 -11.78
N PRO A 98 17.93 4.53 -12.33
CA PRO A 98 18.07 4.24 -13.76
C PRO A 98 17.31 2.94 -14.04
N LYS A 99 16.47 2.92 -15.08
CA LYS A 99 15.72 1.74 -15.53
C LYS A 99 16.67 0.54 -15.60
N ARG A 100 16.75 -0.24 -14.52
CA ARG A 100 17.46 -1.52 -14.53
C ARG A 100 16.58 -2.39 -15.41
N ASN A 101 16.98 -2.50 -16.68
CA ASN A 101 16.48 -3.48 -17.63
C ASN A 101 16.67 -4.88 -17.02
N LYS A 102 15.78 -5.29 -16.12
CA LYS A 102 15.62 -6.68 -15.74
C LYS A 102 15.04 -7.35 -16.96
N LYS A 103 15.92 -7.84 -17.83
CA LYS A 103 15.59 -8.85 -18.84
C LYS A 103 14.99 -10.02 -18.07
N VAL A 104 13.65 -10.11 -18.06
CA VAL A 104 12.95 -11.30 -17.58
C VAL A 104 13.26 -12.40 -18.59
N GLY A 105 14.24 -13.22 -18.26
CA GLY A 105 14.53 -14.44 -19.01
C GLY A 105 13.42 -15.45 -18.74
N TYR A 106 12.42 -15.50 -19.62
CA TYR A 106 11.55 -16.67 -19.68
C TYR A 106 12.40 -17.86 -20.11
N LYS A 107 12.76 -18.73 -19.16
CA LYS A 107 13.20 -20.09 -19.49
C LYS A 107 11.99 -20.80 -20.09
N ARG A 108 12.00 -20.98 -21.41
CA ARG A 108 11.15 -21.98 -22.07
C ARG A 108 11.71 -23.35 -21.66
N GLU A 109 10.98 -24.07 -20.83
CA GLU A 109 11.18 -25.50 -20.66
C GLU A 109 10.78 -26.19 -21.98
N ARG A 110 11.62 -27.13 -22.42
CA ARG A 110 11.40 -28.01 -23.57
C ARG A 110 10.82 -29.32 -23.07
#